data_AF-A0A3D5VHX9-F1
#
_entry.id   AF-A0A3D5VHX9-F1
#
_cell.length_a   1.000
_cell.length_b   1.000
_cell.length_c   1.000
_cell.angle_alpha   90.00
_cell.angle_beta   90.00
_cell.angle_gamma   90.00
#
_symmetry.space_group_name_H-M   'P 1'
#
loop_
_entity.id
_entity.type
_entity.pdbx_description
1 polymer ?
#
loop_
_entity_poly.entity_id
_entity_poly.type
_entity_poly.pdbx_seq_one_letter_code
_entity_poly.pdbx_strand_id
1 'polypeptide(L)' 'MTKTIISTPNAPAAIGPYSQAVRVGNLLFTSGQIPFVPS' A
#
# COMPACT_ATOMS: atom_id res chain seq x y z
N MET A 1 -2.85 19.44 2.28
CA MET A 1 -2.01 18.38 1.68
C MET A 1 -2.90 17.17 1.42
N THR A 2 -2.93 16.64 0.20
CA THR A 2 -3.85 15.55 -0.18
C THR A 2 -3.24 14.18 0.16
N LYS A 3 -4.00 13.35 0.88
CA LYS A 3 -3.67 11.95 1.15
C LYS A 3 -4.15 11.09 -0.02
N THR A 4 -3.26 10.31 -0.61
CA THR A 4 -3.58 9.37 -1.69
C THR A 4 -3.41 7.93 -1.21
N ILE A 5 -4.44 7.11 -1.39
CA ILE A 5 -4.39 5.67 -1.11
C ILE A 5 -3.80 4.95 -2.33
N ILE A 6 -2.82 4.08 -2.10
CA ILE A 6 -2.19 3.29 -3.16
C ILE A 6 -2.73 1.87 -3.12
N SER A 7 -3.11 1.36 -4.30
CA SER A 7 -3.55 -0.02 -4.53
C SER A 7 -2.95 -0.52 -5.85
N THR A 8 -2.45 -1.75 -5.88
CA THR A 8 -1.88 -2.40 -7.07
C THR A 8 -2.12 -3.91 -7.03
N PRO A 9 -2.38 -4.55 -8.19
CA PRO A 9 -2.46 -6.01 -8.27
C PRO A 9 -1.08 -6.70 -8.14
N ASN A 10 0.02 -5.95 -8.24
CA ASN A 10 1.37 -6.51 -8.20
C ASN A 10 1.95 -6.60 -6.78
N ALA A 11 1.11 -6.40 -5.75
CA ALA A 11 1.49 -6.51 -4.35
C ALA A 11 0.41 -7.32 -3.60
N PRO A 12 0.76 -7.94 -2.47
CA PRO A 12 -0.21 -8.61 -1.62
C PRO A 12 -1.40 -7.71 -1.31
N ALA A 13 -2.61 -8.24 -1.45
CA ALA A 13 -3.84 -7.48 -1.20
C ALA A 13 -3.89 -6.96 0.25
N ALA A 14 -4.49 -5.78 0.45
CA ALA A 14 -4.76 -5.28 1.80
C ALA A 14 -5.97 -6.00 2.41
N ILE A 15 -5.74 -7.15 3.05
CA ILE A 15 -6.77 -8.00 3.68
C ILE A 15 -7.06 -7.51 5.11
N GLY A 16 -7.47 -6.25 5.27
CA GLY A 16 -7.77 -5.65 6.57
C GLY A 16 -7.92 -4.13 6.51
N PRO A 17 -8.11 -3.46 7.67
CA PRO A 17 -8.31 -2.01 7.73
C PRO A 17 -6.97 -1.25 7.57
N TYR A 18 -6.26 -1.50 6.48
CA TYR A 18 -5.03 -0.81 6.09
C TYR A 18 -4.97 -0.61 4.57
N SER A 19 -3.98 0.15 4.10
CA SER A 19 -3.71 0.36 2.68
C SER A 19 -2.32 -0.16 2.36
N GLN A 20 -2.10 -0.72 1.16
CA GLN A 20 -0.78 -1.20 0.74
C GLN A 20 0.31 -0.11 0.89
N ALA A 21 -0.05 1.12 0.53
CA ALA A 21 0.73 2.31 0.87
C ALA A 21 -0.15 3.56 0.94
N VAL A 22 0.38 4.61 1.56
CA VAL A 22 -0.23 5.94 1.61
C VAL A 22 0.80 6.97 1.14
N ARG A 23 0.42 7.83 0.20
CA ARG A 23 1.23 8.97 -0.24
C ARG A 23 0.70 10.28 0.35
N VAL A 24 1.59 11.11 0.86
CA VAL A 24 1.32 12.49 1.30
C VAL A 24 2.36 13.40 0.67
N GLY A 25 1.94 14.20 -0.33
CA GLY A 25 2.89 14.98 -1.14
C GLY A 25 3.90 14.06 -1.83
N ASN A 26 5.19 14.28 -1.53
CA ASN A 26 6.30 13.52 -2.11
C ASN A 26 6.75 12.32 -1.24
N LEU A 27 6.14 12.13 -0.06
CA LEU A 27 6.47 11.02 0.83
C LEU A 27 5.52 9.85 0.59
N LEU A 28 6.10 8.65 0.49
CA LEU A 28 5.37 7.39 0.35
C LEU A 28 5.66 6.52 1.59
N PHE A 29 4.61 6.15 2.30
CA PHE A 29 4.68 5.24 3.44
C PHE A 29 4.10 3.89 3.02
N THR A 30 4.94 2.85 2.99
CA THR A 30 4.53 1.49 2.63
C THR A 30 4.21 0.68 3.89
N SER A 31 3.18 -0.15 3.83
CA SER A 31 2.96 -1.17 4.85
C SER A 31 4.07 -2.21 4.83
N GLY A 32 4.30 -2.88 5.97
CA GLY A 32 5.22 -4.02 6.03
C GLY A 32 4.83 -5.08 5.01
N GLN A 33 5.84 -5.60 4.30
CA GLN A 33 5.67 -6.64 3.29
C GLN A 33 6.34 -7.94 3.78
N ILE A 34 5.66 -9.05 3.54
CA ILE A 34 6.23 -10.40 3.67
C ILE A 34 6.46 -10.96 2.25
N PRO A 35 7.36 -11.95 2.07
CA PRO A 35 7.52 -12.61 0.78
C PRO A 35 6.27 -13.44 0.45
N PHE A 36 5.30 -12.79 -0.21
CA PHE A 36 4.06 -13.39 -0.69
C PHE A 36 3.92 -13.07 -2.18
N VAL A 37 3.58 -14.08 -2.98
CA VAL A 37 3.33 -13.90 -4.41
C VAL A 37 1.91 -13.35 -4.56
N PRO A 38 1.72 -12.19 -5.21
CA PRO A 38 0.38 -11.64 -5.45
C PRO A 38 -0.50 -12.67 -6.19
N SER A 39 -1.76 -12.76 -5.76
CA SER A 39 -2.78 -13.64 -6.36
C SER A 39 -3.40 -13.03 -7.61
#